data_AF-A0A3D0D542-F1
#
_entry.id   AF-A0A3D0D542-F1
#
_cell.length_a   1.000
_cell.length_b   1.000
_cell.length_c   1.000
_cell.angle_alpha   90.00
_cell.angle_beta   90.00
_cell.angle_gamma   90.00
#
_symmetry.space_group_name_H-M   'P 1'
#
loop_
_entity.id
_entity.type
_entity.pdbx_description
1 polymer ?
#
loop_
_entity_poly.entity_id
_entity_poly.type
_entity_poly.pdbx_seq_one_letter_code
_entity_poly.pdbx_strand_id
1 'polypeptide(L)'
;MDPLSQVVNSIVASLGLGTMNLIGAIVFIVGTVLFVGELFGYRFHLHAPFITRTTTKWDAMSLVTVAISAALFGGGLGLTAGIVFVPGIAYLRPAQALTTVFGILFGVPGALGSAVGNFIGDIFAGTLTLGSVAGFIGNFLSAYIPWRIVYRPEQAELSTGPKILLYLWAVVAGAFMIAFYIPWWLAVLDIIPDEVAWIGVFGNIWLNGLLTPWTLGLVLVKLLYPFVRRWNMYWADKEHVDFAPPVAAKVA
;
A
#
# COMPACT_ATOMS: atom_id res chain seq x y z
N MET A 1 23.62 9.66 14.91
CA MET A 1 22.38 9.47 14.13
C MET A 1 22.75 9.51 12.67
N ASP A 2 22.38 8.50 11.89
CA ASP A 2 22.57 8.50 10.44
C ASP A 2 21.69 9.58 9.77
N PRO A 3 22.00 10.01 8.54
CA PRO A 3 21.31 11.13 7.88
C PRO A 3 19.80 10.95 7.76
N LEU A 4 19.31 9.72 7.56
CA LEU A 4 17.88 9.46 7.44
C LEU A 4 17.19 9.62 8.80
N SER A 5 17.75 9.04 9.85
CA SER A 5 17.23 9.23 11.20
C SER A 5 17.24 10.71 11.59
N GLN A 6 18.21 11.52 11.15
CA GLN A 6 18.20 12.97 11.38
C GLN A 6 17.05 13.69 10.66
N VAL A 7 16.74 13.29 9.42
CA VAL A 7 15.59 13.83 8.67
C VAL A 7 14.27 13.46 9.31
N VAL A 8 14.09 12.19 9.72
CA VAL A 8 12.86 11.77 10.39
C VAL A 8 12.74 12.47 11.74
N ASN A 9 13.82 12.55 12.52
CA ASN A 9 13.84 13.29 13.77
C ASN A 9 13.49 14.77 13.58
N SER A 10 14.00 15.42 12.53
CA SER A 10 13.69 16.83 12.29
C SER A 10 12.23 17.04 11.86
N ILE A 11 11.63 16.09 11.13
CA ILE A 11 10.20 16.10 10.80
C ILE A 11 9.36 15.94 12.08
N VAL A 12 9.65 14.93 12.89
CA VAL A 12 8.90 14.65 14.13
C VAL A 12 9.07 15.80 15.13
N ALA A 13 10.29 16.32 15.28
CA ALA A 13 10.57 17.45 16.18
C ALA A 13 9.94 18.75 15.70
N SER A 14 9.81 18.98 14.38
CA SER A 14 9.19 20.20 13.84
C SER A 14 7.66 20.19 13.94
N LEU A 15 7.03 19.03 13.77
CA LEU A 15 5.58 18.87 13.93
C LEU A 15 5.16 18.75 15.41
N GLY A 16 6.01 18.13 16.23
CA GLY A 16 5.71 17.78 17.62
C GLY A 16 4.82 16.52 17.71
N LEU A 17 5.00 15.75 18.79
CA LEU A 17 4.28 14.48 19.00
C LEU A 17 2.76 14.66 19.04
N GLY A 18 2.26 15.77 19.59
CA GLY A 18 0.82 16.06 19.61
C GLY A 18 0.21 16.19 18.20
N THR A 19 0.89 16.89 17.30
CA THR A 19 0.46 17.03 15.90
C THR A 19 0.58 15.72 15.15
N MET A 20 1.66 14.96 15.37
CA MET A 20 1.83 13.63 14.79
C MET A 20 0.71 12.68 15.20
N ASN A 21 0.35 12.68 16.49
CA ASN A 21 -0.77 11.90 17.02
C ASN A 21 -2.11 12.34 16.43
N LEU A 22 -2.36 13.64 16.24
CA LEU A 22 -3.59 14.14 15.61
C LEU A 22 -3.69 13.71 14.14
N ILE A 23 -2.63 13.89 13.36
CA ILE A 23 -2.59 13.47 11.95
C ILE A 23 -2.77 11.94 11.88
N GLY A 24 -2.05 11.21 12.72
CA GLY A 24 -2.18 9.76 12.88
C GLY A 24 -3.62 9.33 13.13
N ALA A 25 -4.33 10.00 14.04
CA ALA A 25 -5.73 9.69 14.37
C ALA A 25 -6.65 9.89 13.16
N ILE A 26 -6.49 11.01 12.44
CA ILE A 26 -7.28 11.30 11.24
C ILE A 26 -7.02 10.23 10.17
N VAL A 27 -5.74 9.95 9.90
CA VAL A 27 -5.34 8.93 8.93
C VAL A 27 -5.85 7.55 9.35
N PHE A 28 -5.77 7.20 10.63
CA PHE A 28 -6.27 5.94 11.15
C PHE A 28 -7.78 5.79 10.94
N ILE A 29 -8.57 6.81 11.30
CA ILE A 29 -10.03 6.80 11.13
C ILE A 29 -10.38 6.67 9.65
N VAL A 30 -9.82 7.52 8.81
CA VAL A 30 -10.08 7.52 7.36
C VAL A 30 -9.68 6.17 6.75
N GLY A 31 -8.48 5.68 7.04
CA GLY A 31 -7.98 4.41 6.55
C GLY A 31 -8.84 3.23 6.97
N THR A 32 -9.28 3.20 8.23
CA THR A 32 -10.16 2.15 8.74
C THR A 32 -11.52 2.20 8.08
N VAL A 33 -12.09 3.39 7.87
CA VAL A 33 -13.36 3.54 7.13
C VAL A 33 -13.22 3.04 5.69
N LEU A 34 -12.13 3.37 5.00
CA LEU A 34 -11.88 2.88 3.63
C LEU A 34 -11.76 1.35 3.59
N PHE A 35 -10.98 0.77 4.52
CA PHE A 35 -10.79 -0.68 4.61
C PHE A 35 -12.12 -1.40 4.92
N VAL A 36 -12.83 -0.96 5.95
CA VAL A 36 -14.11 -1.54 6.36
C VAL A 36 -15.16 -1.39 5.25
N GLY A 37 -15.23 -0.22 4.62
CA GLY A 37 -16.11 0.00 3.46
C GLY A 37 -15.85 -1.02 2.37
N GLU A 38 -14.59 -1.20 1.97
CA GLU A 38 -14.25 -2.16 0.90
C GLU A 38 -14.62 -3.59 1.29
N LEU A 39 -14.40 -3.99 2.55
CA LEU A 39 -14.83 -5.31 3.06
C LEU A 39 -16.34 -5.53 2.98
N PHE A 40 -17.12 -4.50 3.27
CA PHE A 40 -18.58 -4.53 3.15
C PHE A 40 -19.08 -4.26 1.72
N GLY A 41 -18.18 -4.13 0.75
CA GLY A 41 -18.51 -3.94 -0.66
C GLY A 41 -18.93 -2.52 -1.01
N TYR A 42 -18.48 -1.52 -0.26
CA TYR A 42 -18.69 -0.10 -0.51
C TYR A 42 -17.37 0.61 -0.85
N ARG A 43 -17.39 1.42 -1.90
CA ARG A 43 -16.28 2.27 -2.35
C ARG A 43 -16.62 3.73 -2.16
N PHE A 44 -15.69 4.46 -1.55
CA PHE A 44 -15.80 5.91 -1.35
C PHE A 44 -15.10 6.70 -2.47
N HIS A 45 -15.70 7.81 -2.87
CA HIS A 45 -15.21 8.75 -3.89
C HIS A 45 -15.18 10.18 -3.36
N LEU A 46 -14.32 11.02 -3.94
CA LEU A 46 -14.23 12.45 -3.60
C LEU A 46 -15.34 13.31 -4.25
N HIS A 47 -16.08 12.75 -5.20
CA HIS A 47 -17.16 13.43 -5.92
C HIS A 47 -18.43 12.56 -5.92
N ALA A 48 -19.58 13.18 -6.18
CA ALA A 48 -20.85 12.47 -6.24
C ALA A 48 -20.89 11.48 -7.43
N PRO A 49 -21.39 10.24 -7.25
CA PRO A 49 -21.86 9.66 -5.98
C PRO A 49 -20.70 9.31 -5.03
N PHE A 50 -20.74 9.84 -3.80
CA PHE A 50 -19.66 9.70 -2.81
C PHE A 50 -19.46 8.26 -2.33
N ILE A 51 -20.50 7.43 -2.41
CA ILE A 51 -20.46 6.01 -2.03
C ILE A 51 -21.09 5.20 -3.16
N THR A 52 -20.39 4.16 -3.60
CA THR A 52 -20.84 3.23 -4.64
C THR A 52 -20.61 1.80 -4.17
N ARG A 53 -21.31 0.82 -4.77
CA ARG A 53 -20.97 -0.58 -4.54
C ARG A 53 -19.65 -0.92 -5.23
N THR A 54 -18.84 -1.75 -4.60
CA THR A 54 -17.62 -2.29 -5.22
C THR A 54 -18.00 -3.14 -6.43
N THR A 55 -17.19 -3.04 -7.48
CA THR A 55 -17.30 -3.89 -8.68
C THR A 55 -16.37 -5.10 -8.60
N THR A 56 -15.63 -5.26 -7.48
CA THR A 56 -14.74 -6.41 -7.29
C THR A 56 -15.52 -7.72 -7.30
N LYS A 57 -15.20 -8.56 -8.28
CA LYS A 57 -15.73 -9.91 -8.40
C LYS A 57 -14.88 -10.87 -7.56
N TRP A 58 -15.54 -11.55 -6.62
CA TRP A 58 -14.93 -12.60 -5.80
C TRP A 58 -15.17 -13.96 -6.45
N ASP A 59 -14.31 -14.31 -7.41
CA ASP A 59 -14.27 -15.63 -8.05
C ASP A 59 -13.04 -16.43 -7.59
N ALA A 60 -12.92 -17.67 -8.07
CA ALA A 60 -11.78 -18.53 -7.76
C ALA A 60 -10.44 -17.86 -8.14
N MET A 61 -10.41 -17.10 -9.23
CA MET A 61 -9.20 -16.39 -9.66
C MET A 61 -8.81 -15.27 -8.70
N SER A 62 -9.76 -14.51 -8.16
CA SER A 62 -9.50 -13.50 -7.13
C SER A 62 -8.94 -14.13 -5.86
N LEU A 63 -9.47 -15.28 -5.42
CA LEU A 63 -8.94 -16.01 -4.26
C LEU A 63 -7.51 -16.52 -4.52
N VAL A 64 -7.24 -17.06 -5.71
CA VAL A 64 -5.88 -17.46 -6.13
C VAL A 64 -4.94 -16.26 -6.14
N THR A 65 -5.40 -15.10 -6.62
CA THR A 65 -4.60 -13.87 -6.60
C THR A 65 -4.25 -13.45 -5.17
N VAL A 66 -5.20 -13.48 -4.23
CA VAL A 66 -4.93 -13.21 -2.81
C VAL A 66 -3.87 -14.18 -2.28
N ALA A 67 -4.02 -15.48 -2.53
CA ALA A 67 -3.11 -16.50 -2.03
C ALA A 67 -1.68 -16.35 -2.60
N ILE A 68 -1.54 -16.13 -3.91
CA ILE A 68 -0.25 -15.94 -4.56
C ILE A 68 0.40 -14.64 -4.09
N SER A 69 -0.35 -13.53 -4.02
CA SER A 69 0.16 -12.27 -3.50
C SER A 69 0.60 -12.40 -2.04
N ALA A 70 -0.16 -13.11 -1.21
CA ALA A 70 0.21 -13.37 0.18
C ALA A 70 1.48 -14.22 0.30
N ALA A 71 1.60 -15.27 -0.50
CA ALA A 71 2.78 -16.14 -0.52
C ALA A 71 4.04 -15.38 -0.99
N LEU A 72 3.92 -14.60 -2.07
CA LEU A 72 5.03 -13.81 -2.61
C LEU A 72 5.44 -12.68 -1.66
N PHE A 73 4.48 -11.98 -1.05
CA PHE A 73 4.80 -10.90 -0.13
C PHE A 73 5.33 -11.44 1.19
N GLY A 74 4.60 -12.34 1.86
CA GLY A 74 5.03 -12.95 3.13
C GLY A 74 6.34 -13.72 3.00
N GLY A 75 6.47 -14.55 1.96
CA GLY A 75 7.71 -15.25 1.64
C GLY A 75 8.85 -14.29 1.29
N GLY A 76 8.57 -13.25 0.51
CA GLY A 76 9.52 -12.19 0.20
C GLY A 76 10.03 -11.48 1.46
N LEU A 77 9.14 -11.16 2.40
CA LEU A 77 9.51 -10.52 3.68
C LEU A 77 10.46 -11.39 4.51
N GLY A 78 10.32 -12.71 4.44
CA GLY A 78 11.23 -13.66 5.10
C GLY A 78 12.55 -13.88 4.35
N LEU A 79 12.51 -13.99 3.02
CA LEU A 79 13.68 -14.27 2.18
C LEU A 79 14.59 -13.06 1.99
N THR A 80 14.00 -11.87 1.80
CA THR A 80 14.75 -10.64 1.55
C THR A 80 15.03 -9.91 2.86
N ALA A 81 15.49 -10.63 3.89
CA ALA A 81 15.80 -10.08 5.21
C ALA A 81 16.44 -8.70 5.06
N GLY A 82 15.92 -7.72 5.80
CA GLY A 82 16.13 -6.32 5.49
C GLY A 82 17.61 -5.98 5.33
N ILE A 83 17.98 -5.23 4.28
CA ILE A 83 19.30 -4.65 4.15
C ILE A 83 19.44 -3.64 5.30
N VAL A 84 20.09 -4.06 6.37
CA VAL A 84 20.21 -3.28 7.60
C VAL A 84 21.22 -2.15 7.36
N PHE A 85 20.74 -0.91 7.40
CA PHE A 85 21.61 0.27 7.42
C PHE A 85 21.99 0.62 8.86
N VAL A 86 21.01 0.54 9.77
CA VAL A 86 21.17 0.77 11.21
C VAL A 86 20.50 -0.36 11.98
N PRO A 87 21.25 -1.19 12.72
CA PRO A 87 20.69 -2.28 13.50
C PRO A 87 19.57 -1.82 14.42
N GLY A 88 18.41 -2.49 14.34
CA GLY A 88 17.25 -2.22 15.19
C GLY A 88 16.43 -0.97 14.86
N ILE A 89 16.84 -0.13 13.90
CA ILE A 89 16.17 1.15 13.60
C ILE A 89 15.79 1.25 12.13
N ALA A 90 16.74 1.07 11.21
CA ALA A 90 16.53 1.33 9.79
C ALA A 90 17.07 0.19 8.92
N TYR A 91 16.18 -0.44 8.17
CA TYR A 91 16.52 -1.51 7.24
C TYR A 91 15.62 -1.46 6.02
N LEU A 92 16.17 -1.72 4.83
CA LEU A 92 15.40 -1.75 3.59
C LEU A 92 14.87 -3.15 3.32
N ARG A 93 13.57 -3.31 3.06
CA ARG A 93 12.90 -4.57 2.75
C ARG A 93 12.49 -4.58 1.27
N PRO A 94 13.26 -5.24 0.37
CA PRO A 94 12.91 -5.30 -1.05
C PRO A 94 11.47 -5.77 -1.32
N ALA A 95 10.96 -6.69 -0.51
CA ALA A 95 9.59 -7.19 -0.61
C ALA A 95 8.51 -6.12 -0.49
N GLN A 96 8.78 -4.96 0.13
CA GLN A 96 7.79 -3.89 0.29
C GLN A 96 7.36 -3.27 -1.04
N ALA A 97 8.19 -3.38 -2.08
CA ALA A 97 7.84 -3.04 -3.46
C ALA A 97 6.60 -3.80 -3.96
N LEU A 98 6.39 -5.03 -3.49
CA LEU A 98 5.30 -5.89 -3.94
C LEU A 98 3.93 -5.36 -3.53
N THR A 99 3.80 -4.66 -2.40
CA THR A 99 2.51 -4.13 -1.92
C THR A 99 1.87 -3.20 -2.96
N THR A 100 2.61 -2.19 -3.41
CA THR A 100 2.17 -1.26 -4.45
C THR A 100 1.90 -1.99 -5.77
N VAL A 101 2.79 -2.91 -6.18
CA VAL A 101 2.64 -3.68 -7.42
C VAL A 101 1.35 -4.49 -7.41
N PHE A 102 1.08 -5.20 -6.31
CA PHE A 102 -0.11 -6.03 -6.17
C PHE A 102 -1.38 -5.22 -6.14
N GLY A 103 -1.40 -4.08 -5.44
CA GLY A 103 -2.52 -3.15 -5.51
C GLY A 103 -2.80 -2.70 -6.93
N ILE A 104 -1.80 -2.13 -7.62
CA ILE A 104 -1.99 -1.57 -8.96
C ILE A 104 -2.40 -2.61 -9.99
N LEU A 105 -1.80 -3.81 -9.95
CA LEU A 105 -2.05 -4.85 -10.95
C LEU A 105 -3.27 -5.70 -10.65
N PHE A 106 -3.58 -5.93 -9.38
CA PHE A 106 -4.61 -6.89 -8.96
C PHE A 106 -5.75 -6.28 -8.15
N GLY A 107 -5.74 -4.97 -7.89
CA GLY A 107 -6.79 -4.26 -7.17
C GLY A 107 -6.97 -4.75 -5.74
N VAL A 108 -8.22 -4.87 -5.30
CA VAL A 108 -8.58 -5.31 -3.94
C VAL A 108 -8.03 -6.71 -3.60
N PRO A 109 -8.10 -7.74 -4.48
CA PRO A 109 -7.41 -9.00 -4.26
C PRO A 109 -5.91 -8.88 -3.96
N GLY A 110 -5.20 -8.01 -4.68
CA GLY A 110 -3.77 -7.78 -4.44
C GLY A 110 -3.49 -7.05 -3.12
N ALA A 111 -4.35 -6.09 -2.78
CA ALA A 111 -4.28 -5.39 -1.49
C ALA A 111 -4.53 -6.33 -0.32
N LEU A 112 -5.55 -7.20 -0.42
CA LEU A 112 -5.82 -8.22 0.60
C LEU A 112 -4.69 -9.25 0.67
N GLY A 113 -4.12 -9.65 -0.47
CA GLY A 113 -2.93 -10.50 -0.49
C GLY A 113 -1.74 -9.89 0.25
N SER A 114 -1.53 -8.58 0.12
CA SER A 114 -0.48 -7.86 0.87
C SER A 114 -0.75 -7.85 2.38
N ALA A 115 -2.00 -7.63 2.79
CA ALA A 115 -2.42 -7.68 4.18
C ALA A 115 -2.22 -9.06 4.82
N VAL A 116 -2.73 -10.10 4.15
CA VAL A 116 -2.62 -11.50 4.59
C VAL A 116 -1.16 -11.95 4.56
N GLY A 117 -0.39 -11.57 3.54
CA GLY A 117 1.03 -11.89 3.41
C GLY A 117 1.87 -11.31 4.56
N ASN A 118 1.61 -10.05 4.96
CA ASN A 118 2.27 -9.47 6.13
C ASN A 118 1.94 -10.27 7.40
N PHE A 119 0.66 -10.56 7.62
CA PHE A 119 0.19 -11.25 8.82
C PHE A 119 0.74 -12.66 8.94
N ILE A 120 0.79 -13.40 7.83
CA ILE A 120 1.44 -14.72 7.76
C ILE A 120 2.96 -14.59 8.00
N GLY A 121 3.59 -13.54 7.44
CA GLY A 121 4.99 -13.24 7.70
C GLY A 121 5.29 -13.04 9.18
N ASP A 122 4.44 -12.29 9.89
CA ASP A 122 4.57 -12.07 11.34
C ASP A 122 4.41 -13.39 12.13
N ILE A 123 3.52 -14.29 11.70
CA ILE A 123 3.37 -15.62 12.31
C ILE A 123 4.66 -16.43 12.16
N PHE A 124 5.19 -16.55 10.94
CA PHE A 124 6.41 -17.34 10.68
C PHE A 124 7.66 -16.73 11.31
N ALA A 125 7.71 -15.41 11.45
CA ALA A 125 8.79 -14.72 12.16
C ALA A 125 8.68 -14.83 13.69
N GLY A 126 7.55 -15.30 14.22
CA GLY A 126 7.30 -15.35 15.67
C GLY A 126 7.05 -13.97 16.29
N THR A 127 6.66 -12.98 15.48
CA THR A 127 6.46 -11.57 15.88
C THR A 127 5.00 -11.14 15.84
N LEU A 128 4.07 -12.10 15.86
CA LEU A 128 2.63 -11.83 15.89
C LEU A 128 2.25 -11.11 17.19
N THR A 129 1.78 -9.88 17.08
CA THR A 129 1.35 -9.05 18.22
C THR A 129 0.06 -8.29 17.90
N LEU A 130 -0.47 -7.50 18.84
CA LEU A 130 -1.53 -6.54 18.55
C LEU A 130 -1.13 -5.53 17.46
N GLY A 131 0.17 -5.27 17.28
CA GLY A 131 0.68 -4.47 16.17
C GLY A 131 0.47 -5.12 14.81
N SER A 132 0.38 -6.46 14.73
CA SER A 132 0.13 -7.18 13.47
C SER A 132 -1.27 -6.94 12.91
N VAL A 133 -2.25 -6.53 13.74
CA VAL A 133 -3.57 -6.09 13.27
C VAL A 133 -3.46 -4.77 12.50
N ALA A 134 -2.72 -3.81 13.05
CA ALA A 134 -2.40 -2.58 12.34
C ALA A 134 -1.54 -2.84 11.10
N GLY A 135 -0.61 -3.79 11.18
CA GLY A 135 0.17 -4.28 10.05
C GLY A 135 -0.71 -4.83 8.92
N PHE A 136 -1.71 -5.64 9.24
CA PHE A 136 -2.66 -6.18 8.28
C PHE A 136 -3.38 -5.06 7.52
N ILE A 137 -4.03 -4.15 8.25
CA ILE A 137 -4.81 -3.06 7.65
C ILE A 137 -3.90 -2.05 6.95
N GLY A 138 -2.76 -1.72 7.54
CA GLY A 138 -1.77 -0.82 6.97
C GLY A 138 -1.22 -1.31 5.63
N ASN A 139 -0.91 -2.60 5.51
CA ASN A 139 -0.45 -3.19 4.24
C ASN A 139 -1.57 -3.31 3.20
N PHE A 140 -2.82 -3.53 3.63
CA PHE A 140 -3.96 -3.38 2.72
C PHE A 140 -3.98 -1.97 2.14
N LEU A 141 -3.89 -0.96 2.99
CA LEU A 141 -4.02 0.45 2.60
C LEU A 141 -2.82 0.94 1.78
N SER A 142 -1.61 0.45 2.06
CA SER A 142 -0.40 0.78 1.26
C SER A 142 -0.49 0.26 -0.17
N ALA A 143 -1.23 -0.83 -0.41
CA ALA A 143 -1.53 -1.36 -1.74
C ALA A 143 -2.76 -0.70 -2.36
N TYR A 144 -3.81 -0.51 -1.57
CA TYR A 144 -5.10 0.01 -1.99
C TYR A 144 -5.03 1.48 -2.46
N ILE A 145 -4.34 2.33 -1.71
CA ILE A 145 -4.28 3.77 -2.04
C ILE A 145 -3.58 4.02 -3.39
N PRO A 146 -2.39 3.45 -3.68
CA PRO A 146 -1.76 3.63 -4.98
C PRO A 146 -2.62 3.12 -6.13
N TRP A 147 -3.31 1.99 -5.96
CA TRP A 147 -4.27 1.47 -6.93
C TRP A 147 -5.40 2.45 -7.23
N ARG A 148 -5.98 3.08 -6.21
CA ARG A 148 -7.04 4.08 -6.38
C ARG A 148 -6.57 5.36 -7.07
N ILE A 149 -5.28 5.69 -6.97
CA ILE A 149 -4.69 6.84 -7.65
C ILE A 149 -4.34 6.48 -9.12
N VAL A 150 -3.79 5.29 -9.34
CA VAL A 150 -3.47 4.71 -10.67
C VAL A 150 -4.64 3.84 -11.14
N TYR A 151 -5.85 4.38 -11.09
CA TYR A 151 -7.08 3.60 -11.28
C TYR A 151 -7.41 3.33 -12.75
N ARG A 152 -6.85 4.09 -13.71
CA ARG A 152 -7.14 3.84 -15.13
C ARG A 152 -6.13 2.85 -15.73
N PRO A 153 -6.56 1.87 -16.55
CA PRO A 153 -5.71 0.82 -17.12
C PRO A 153 -4.49 1.37 -17.83
N GLU A 154 -4.69 2.41 -18.64
CA GLU A 154 -3.62 3.04 -19.38
C GLU A 154 -2.57 3.67 -18.46
N GLN A 155 -2.92 4.04 -17.23
CA GLN A 155 -1.98 4.62 -16.27
C GLN A 155 -1.00 3.57 -15.74
N ALA A 156 -1.43 2.32 -15.57
CA ALA A 156 -0.60 1.22 -15.08
C ALA A 156 0.49 0.76 -16.06
N GLU A 157 0.39 1.14 -17.35
CA GLU A 157 1.44 0.89 -18.34
C GLU A 157 2.74 1.65 -18.06
N LEU A 158 2.66 2.80 -17.38
CA LEU A 158 3.81 3.66 -17.06
C LEU A 158 4.68 3.99 -18.29
N SER A 159 4.04 4.10 -19.45
CA SER A 159 4.67 4.30 -20.76
C SER A 159 5.09 5.74 -21.03
N THR A 160 4.56 6.71 -20.29
CA THR A 160 4.84 8.14 -20.45
C THR A 160 5.28 8.77 -19.14
N GLY A 161 6.03 9.88 -19.23
CA GLY A 161 6.47 10.65 -18.06
C GLY A 161 5.34 11.01 -17.08
N PRO A 162 4.18 11.54 -17.54
CA PRO A 162 3.05 11.82 -16.66
C PRO A 162 2.50 10.60 -15.92
N LYS A 163 2.43 9.43 -16.58
CA LYS A 163 1.98 8.17 -15.94
C LYS A 163 2.97 7.71 -14.87
N ILE A 164 4.27 7.83 -15.14
CA ILE A 164 5.32 7.54 -14.16
C ILE A 164 5.22 8.50 -12.97
N LEU A 165 5.03 9.80 -13.22
CA LEU A 165 4.89 10.79 -12.15
C LEU A 165 3.66 10.50 -11.28
N LEU A 166 2.53 10.12 -11.89
CA LEU A 166 1.33 9.70 -11.16
C LEU A 166 1.62 8.49 -10.26
N TYR A 167 2.33 7.47 -10.77
CA TYR A 167 2.77 6.33 -9.97
C TYR A 167 3.66 6.74 -8.79
N LEU A 168 4.63 7.64 -9.00
CA LEU A 168 5.51 8.10 -7.92
C LEU A 168 4.72 8.79 -6.81
N TRP A 169 3.75 9.64 -7.16
CA TRP A 169 2.85 10.28 -6.19
C TRP A 169 1.90 9.28 -5.52
N ALA A 170 1.43 8.28 -6.26
CA ALA A 170 0.61 7.21 -5.73
C ALA A 170 1.36 6.43 -4.62
N VAL A 171 2.65 6.13 -4.86
CA VAL A 171 3.54 5.50 -3.87
C VAL A 171 3.70 6.39 -2.64
N VAL A 172 3.91 7.70 -2.80
CA VAL A 172 4.03 8.63 -1.66
C VAL A 172 2.78 8.58 -0.79
N ALA A 173 1.59 8.63 -1.40
CA ALA A 173 0.32 8.57 -0.68
C ALA A 173 0.17 7.23 0.06
N GLY A 174 0.47 6.10 -0.59
CA GLY A 174 0.44 4.78 0.03
C GLY A 174 1.43 4.64 1.19
N ALA A 175 2.65 5.17 1.04
CA ALA A 175 3.70 5.15 2.06
C ALA A 175 3.30 5.95 3.30
N PHE A 176 2.76 7.16 3.13
CA PHE A 176 2.27 7.95 4.26
C PHE A 176 1.05 7.31 4.93
N MET A 177 0.16 6.71 4.15
CA MET A 177 -1.02 6.03 4.69
C MET A 177 -0.62 4.98 5.73
N ILE A 178 0.26 4.04 5.38
CA ILE A 178 0.74 3.02 6.31
C ILE A 178 1.67 3.58 7.39
N ALA A 179 2.53 4.54 7.05
CA ALA A 179 3.49 5.13 7.99
C ALA A 179 2.83 5.94 9.10
N PHE A 180 1.66 6.55 8.87
CA PHE A 180 0.88 7.17 9.94
C PHE A 180 -0.02 6.16 10.66
N TYR A 181 -0.61 5.20 9.93
CA TYR A 181 -1.58 4.26 10.48
C TYR A 181 -0.98 3.34 11.55
N ILE A 182 0.17 2.73 11.29
CA ILE A 182 0.77 1.75 12.21
C ILE A 182 1.33 2.41 13.48
N PRO A 183 2.21 3.42 13.41
CA PRO A 183 2.71 4.11 14.60
C PRO A 183 1.63 4.68 15.49
N TRP A 184 0.58 5.27 14.90
CA TRP A 184 -0.53 5.80 15.70
C TRP A 184 -1.22 4.70 16.51
N TRP A 185 -1.49 3.54 15.90
CA TRP A 185 -2.06 2.40 16.62
C TRP A 185 -1.16 1.89 17.74
N LEU A 186 0.16 1.86 17.49
CA LEU A 186 1.12 1.41 18.50
C LEU A 186 1.22 2.39 19.67
N ALA A 187 1.20 3.69 19.39
CA ALA A 187 1.25 4.76 20.37
C ALA A 187 -0.03 4.81 21.22
N VAL A 188 -1.21 4.83 20.61
CA VAL A 188 -2.49 4.97 21.34
C VAL A 188 -2.81 3.78 22.25
N LEU A 189 -2.22 2.61 21.97
CA LEU A 189 -2.36 1.40 22.78
C LEU A 189 -1.20 1.20 23.76
N ASP A 190 -0.28 2.16 23.88
CA ASP A 190 0.92 2.10 24.72
C ASP A 190 1.74 0.81 24.51
N ILE A 191 1.76 0.28 23.28
CA ILE A 191 2.49 -0.95 22.95
C ILE A 191 4.01 -0.69 22.98
N ILE A 192 4.41 0.50 22.55
CA ILE A 192 5.78 1.02 22.61
C ILE A 192 5.73 2.52 22.95
N PRO A 193 6.81 3.14 23.44
CA PRO A 193 6.85 4.57 23.69
C PRO A 193 6.55 5.40 22.43
N ASP A 194 5.82 6.51 22.59
CA ASP A 194 5.43 7.42 21.51
C ASP A 194 6.62 7.86 20.64
N GLU A 195 7.75 8.17 21.26
CA GLU A 195 8.96 8.56 20.55
C GLU A 195 9.46 7.44 19.63
N VAL A 196 9.41 6.19 20.10
CA VAL A 196 9.83 5.03 19.31
C VAL A 196 8.87 4.77 18.15
N ALA A 197 7.56 4.92 18.39
CA ALA A 197 6.54 4.80 17.34
C ALA A 197 6.75 5.86 16.24
N TRP A 198 6.86 7.13 16.63
CA TRP A 198 6.88 8.24 15.68
C TRP A 198 8.25 8.54 15.06
N ILE A 199 9.35 8.20 15.71
CA ILE A 199 10.69 8.41 15.16
C ILE A 199 11.17 7.14 14.46
N GLY A 200 11.16 6.01 15.18
CA GLY A 200 11.69 4.75 14.67
C GLY A 200 10.76 4.09 13.67
N VAL A 201 9.54 3.76 14.12
CA VAL A 201 8.61 2.94 13.31
C VAL A 201 8.08 3.73 12.11
N PHE A 202 7.63 4.97 12.30
CA PHE A 202 7.20 5.86 11.22
C PHE A 202 8.30 6.02 10.16
N GLY A 203 9.51 6.37 10.58
CA GLY A 203 10.63 6.62 9.67
C GLY A 203 10.99 5.40 8.84
N ASN A 204 11.10 4.24 9.48
CA ASN A 204 11.43 3.00 8.79
C ASN A 204 10.32 2.56 7.83
N ILE A 205 9.04 2.62 8.25
CA ILE A 205 7.90 2.26 7.39
C ILE A 205 7.81 3.20 6.18
N TRP A 206 7.91 4.51 6.42
CA TRP A 206 7.86 5.51 5.35
C TRP A 206 8.97 5.32 4.34
N LEU A 207 10.22 5.13 4.79
CA LEU A 207 11.36 4.87 3.91
C LEU A 207 11.13 3.63 3.04
N ASN A 208 10.71 2.53 3.66
CA ASN A 208 10.50 1.28 2.97
C ASN A 208 9.36 1.36 1.96
N GLY A 209 8.24 1.96 2.35
CA GLY A 209 7.07 2.16 1.51
C GLY A 209 7.31 3.15 0.37
N LEU A 210 8.39 3.92 0.41
CA LEU A 210 8.69 4.95 -0.60
C LEU A 210 9.84 4.53 -1.52
N LEU A 211 11.00 4.18 -0.96
CA LEU A 211 12.17 3.83 -1.76
C LEU A 211 11.99 2.53 -2.54
N THR A 212 11.46 1.48 -1.90
CA THR A 212 11.37 0.17 -2.56
C THR A 212 10.34 0.14 -3.69
N PRO A 213 9.13 0.75 -3.56
CA PRO A 213 8.21 0.79 -4.68
C PRO A 213 8.64 1.79 -5.75
N TRP A 214 9.29 2.92 -5.41
CA TRP A 214 9.83 3.84 -6.44
C TRP A 214 10.89 3.18 -7.31
N THR A 215 11.73 2.33 -6.73
CA THR A 215 12.82 1.66 -7.44
C THR A 215 12.37 0.34 -8.04
N LEU A 216 12.22 -0.69 -7.20
CA LEU A 216 11.84 -2.04 -7.63
C LEU A 216 10.40 -2.10 -8.12
N GLY A 217 9.47 -1.45 -7.41
CA GLY A 217 8.05 -1.47 -7.78
C GLY A 217 7.80 -0.91 -9.19
N LEU A 218 8.47 0.19 -9.56
CA LEU A 218 8.36 0.79 -10.89
C LEU A 218 8.77 -0.20 -11.99
N VAL A 219 9.90 -0.88 -11.79
CA VAL A 219 10.40 -1.91 -12.72
C VAL A 219 9.44 -3.09 -12.78
N LEU A 220 8.96 -3.56 -11.62
CA LEU A 220 8.06 -4.70 -11.52
C LEU A 220 6.70 -4.43 -12.16
N VAL A 221 6.10 -3.25 -11.98
CA VAL A 221 4.83 -2.89 -12.64
C VAL A 221 5.01 -2.95 -14.16
N LYS A 222 6.05 -2.29 -14.70
CA LYS A 222 6.33 -2.30 -16.15
C LYS A 222 6.56 -3.70 -16.70
N LEU A 223 7.32 -4.52 -15.98
CA LEU A 223 7.64 -5.87 -16.37
C LEU A 223 6.41 -6.79 -16.34
N LEU A 224 5.62 -6.72 -15.27
CA LEU A 224 4.52 -7.66 -15.01
C LEU A 224 3.21 -7.28 -15.69
N TYR A 225 2.97 -5.99 -15.94
CA TYR A 225 1.75 -5.50 -16.59
C TYR A 225 1.35 -6.29 -17.85
N PRO A 226 2.22 -6.50 -18.86
CA PRO A 226 1.83 -7.26 -20.06
C PRO A 226 1.45 -8.72 -19.77
N PHE A 227 2.11 -9.38 -18.80
CA PHE A 227 1.80 -10.76 -18.44
C PHE A 227 0.47 -10.87 -17.69
N VAL A 228 0.24 -9.96 -16.73
CA VAL A 228 -1.00 -9.91 -15.94
C VAL A 228 -2.21 -9.66 -16.82
N ARG A 229 -2.08 -8.78 -17.83
CA ARG A 229 -3.11 -8.58 -18.87
C ARG A 229 -3.32 -9.84 -19.71
N ARG A 230 -2.25 -10.47 -20.20
CA ARG A 230 -2.32 -11.70 -21.02
C ARG A 230 -3.00 -12.86 -20.30
N TRP A 231 -2.85 -12.95 -18.98
CA TRP A 231 -3.45 -14.00 -18.16
C TRP A 231 -4.83 -13.64 -17.58
N ASN A 232 -5.42 -12.52 -18.03
CA ASN A 232 -6.70 -12.04 -17.51
C ASN A 232 -6.72 -11.88 -15.97
N MET A 233 -5.56 -11.54 -15.41
CA MET A 233 -5.38 -11.32 -13.97
C MET A 233 -5.47 -9.84 -13.60
N TYR A 234 -5.42 -8.95 -14.60
CA TYR A 234 -5.53 -7.51 -14.38
C TYR A 234 -6.91 -7.14 -13.86
N TRP A 235 -6.96 -6.40 -12.75
CA TRP A 235 -8.22 -6.13 -12.04
C TRP A 235 -9.25 -5.41 -12.91
N ALA A 236 -8.82 -4.46 -13.74
CA ALA A 236 -9.74 -3.65 -14.53
C ALA A 236 -10.44 -4.45 -15.62
N ASP A 237 -9.75 -5.43 -16.22
CA ASP A 237 -10.31 -6.31 -17.23
C ASP A 237 -11.36 -7.25 -16.62
N LYS A 238 -11.07 -7.77 -15.42
CA LYS A 238 -12.00 -8.63 -14.66
C LYS A 238 -13.27 -7.90 -14.24
N GLU A 239 -13.12 -6.65 -13.81
CA GLU A 239 -14.22 -5.80 -13.37
C GLU A 239 -14.99 -5.17 -14.55
N HIS A 240 -14.55 -5.38 -15.81
CA HIS A 240 -15.09 -4.73 -17.02
C HIS A 240 -15.29 -3.22 -16.82
N VAL A 241 -14.32 -2.58 -16.19
CA VAL A 241 -14.44 -1.15 -15.95
C VAL A 241 -14.28 -0.47 -17.32
N ASP A 242 -15.39 0.03 -17.86
CA ASP A 242 -15.40 0.79 -19.10
C ASP A 242 -14.78 2.16 -18.85
N PHE A 243 -13.49 2.29 -19.17
CA PHE A 243 -12.85 3.59 -19.30
C PHE A 243 -13.14 4.08 -20.72
N ALA A 244 -14.34 4.60 -20.95
CA ALA A 244 -14.70 5.12 -22.27
C ALA A 244 -13.62 6.13 -22.73
N PRO A 245 -12.99 5.95 -23.91
CA PRO A 245 -12.50 7.11 -24.64
C PRO A 245 -13.73 7.99 -24.94
N PRO A 246 -13.62 9.33 -24.95
CA PRO A 246 -14.72 10.18 -25.37
C PRO A 246 -15.21 9.69 -26.72
N VAL A 247 -16.52 9.50 -26.80
CA VAL A 247 -17.27 9.04 -27.98
C VAL A 247 -16.71 9.72 -29.24
N ALA A 248 -15.96 8.96 -30.05
CA ALA A 248 -15.74 9.32 -31.44
C ALA A 248 -17.01 8.93 -32.21
N ALA A 249 -18.08 9.70 -32.02
CA ALA A 249 -19.22 9.75 -32.91
C ALA A 249 -19.36 11.23 -33.32
N LYS A 250 -19.28 11.61 -34.58
CA LYS A 250 -19.60 10.87 -35.81
C LYS A 250 -18.61 11.26 -36.90
N VAL A 251 -18.27 10.28 -37.74
CA VAL A 251 -18.05 10.56 -39.16
C VAL A 251 -19.44 10.82 -39.74
N ALA A 252 -19.68 12.05 -40.17
CA ALA A 252 -20.66 12.44 -41.18
C ALA A 252 -20.12 13.69 -41.87
#